data_AF-A0A4Q6DUZ5-F1
#
_entry.id   AF-A0A4Q6DUZ5-F1
#
_cell.length_a   1.000
_cell.length_b   1.000
_cell.length_c   1.000
_cell.angle_alpha   90.00
_cell.angle_beta   90.00
_cell.angle_gamma   90.00
#
_symmetry.space_group_name_H-M   'P 1'
#
loop_
_entity.id
_entity.type
_entity.pdbx_description
1 polymer ?
#
loop_
_entity_poly.entity_id
_entity_poly.type
_entity_poly.pdbx_seq_one_letter_code
_entity_poly.pdbx_strand_id
1 'polypeptide(L)'
;ELPKEGRLKHFYGTVESNPYQQGWFVPHDIPGMVAMMGGREKTLADLNQFFDKAPSDFIWNDYYNHANEPVHHVPFLFNRLGEPWLTQKWTREICKRAYHNKVYGLVGNEDLGQMSAWYVLSATGFHPVSPGETRYEITSPVFNKITIKLDPKYAKGKTFTVMANNNSPKNLYIQSAKLNGKPYQHCFIDHTDITAGGTLELEMGDQPNKNWGIN
;
A
#
# COMPACT_ATOMS: atom_id res chain seq x y z
N GLU A 1 23.19 26.41 -1.65
CA GLU A 1 24.12 25.36 -2.13
C GLU A 1 23.44 24.01 -2.01
N LEU A 2 23.74 23.05 -2.89
CA LEU A 2 23.20 21.68 -2.74
C LEU A 2 23.85 21.01 -1.53
N PRO A 3 23.07 20.28 -0.69
CA PRO A 3 23.61 19.61 0.49
C PRO A 3 24.55 18.47 0.09
N LYS A 4 25.56 18.19 0.92
CA LYS A 4 26.53 17.10 0.69
C LYS A 4 25.85 15.72 0.66
N GLU A 5 24.80 15.58 1.45
CA GLU A 5 23.96 14.39 1.58
C GLU A 5 22.99 14.23 0.38
N GLY A 6 22.97 15.19 -0.54
CA GLY A 6 22.10 15.19 -1.71
C GLY A 6 20.62 15.08 -1.32
N ARG A 7 19.90 14.15 -1.97
CA ARG A 7 18.47 13.91 -1.72
C ARG A 7 18.14 13.32 -0.35
N LEU A 8 19.14 12.91 0.44
CA LEU A 8 18.93 12.38 1.79
C LEU A 8 18.98 13.46 2.87
N LYS A 9 19.24 14.73 2.50
CA LYS A 9 19.24 15.82 3.47
C LYS A 9 17.82 16.08 3.98
N HIS A 10 17.56 15.75 5.25
CA HIS A 10 16.31 16.10 5.92
C HIS A 10 16.10 17.61 5.96
N PHE A 11 14.83 18.03 5.87
CA PHE A 11 14.39 19.42 5.88
C PHE A 11 14.95 20.30 4.75
N TYR A 12 15.52 19.71 3.70
CA TYR A 12 15.96 20.47 2.52
C TYR A 12 14.80 20.61 1.51
N GLY A 13 13.99 21.67 1.67
CA GLY A 13 12.81 21.90 0.83
C GLY A 13 11.63 20.96 1.12
N THR A 14 11.68 20.27 2.26
CA THR A 14 10.70 19.28 2.72
C THR A 14 10.42 19.49 4.21
N VAL A 15 9.36 18.87 4.73
CA VAL A 15 9.00 18.90 6.16
C VAL A 15 9.01 17.47 6.68
N GLU A 16 9.69 17.25 7.81
CA GLU A 16 9.80 15.95 8.51
C GLU A 16 10.22 14.78 7.61
N SER A 17 11.00 15.10 6.59
CA SER A 17 11.43 14.15 5.57
C SER A 17 12.64 14.69 4.83
N ASN A 18 13.15 13.90 3.90
CA ASN A 18 14.13 14.34 2.92
C ASN A 18 13.55 14.34 1.49
N PRO A 19 14.22 14.96 0.50
CA PRO A 19 13.78 14.96 -0.89
C PRO A 19 13.57 13.58 -1.50
N TYR A 20 14.26 12.53 -1.05
CA TYR A 20 14.03 11.17 -1.55
C TYR A 20 12.68 10.61 -1.09
N GLN A 21 12.30 10.85 0.17
CA GLN A 21 11.01 10.48 0.73
C GLN A 21 9.87 11.28 0.10
N GLN A 22 9.98 12.62 0.11
CA GLN A 22 8.96 13.51 -0.43
C GLN A 22 8.81 13.41 -1.95
N GLY A 23 9.88 13.02 -2.67
CA GLY A 23 9.91 12.93 -4.13
C GLY A 23 8.90 11.95 -4.73
N TRP A 24 8.39 11.00 -3.94
CA TRP A 24 7.34 10.07 -4.33
C TRP A 24 5.92 10.66 -4.27
N PHE A 25 5.74 11.86 -3.70
CA PHE A 25 4.42 12.42 -3.36
C PHE A 25 3.75 13.12 -4.54
N VAL A 26 3.49 12.36 -5.62
CA VAL A 26 2.72 12.78 -6.80
C VAL A 26 1.55 11.82 -7.05
N PRO A 27 0.65 11.61 -6.05
CA PRO A 27 -0.34 10.54 -6.11
C PRO A 27 -1.39 10.71 -7.23
N HIS A 28 -1.63 11.95 -7.66
CA HIS A 28 -2.59 12.32 -8.69
C HIS A 28 -2.05 12.17 -10.13
N ASP A 29 -0.73 12.08 -10.32
CA ASP A 29 -0.09 11.96 -11.64
C ASP A 29 1.17 11.09 -11.58
N ILE A 30 0.98 9.83 -11.21
CA ILE A 30 2.04 8.82 -11.20
C ILE A 30 2.68 8.65 -12.60
N PRO A 31 1.93 8.64 -13.73
CA PRO A 31 2.54 8.60 -15.06
C PRO A 31 3.50 9.77 -15.33
N GLY A 32 3.12 11.00 -14.97
CA GLY A 32 3.99 12.18 -15.09
C GLY A 32 5.25 12.07 -14.23
N MET A 33 5.11 11.62 -12.97
CA MET A 33 6.25 11.32 -12.10
C MET A 33 7.20 10.29 -12.73
N VAL A 34 6.67 9.18 -13.25
CA VAL A 34 7.46 8.14 -13.93
C VAL A 34 8.21 8.68 -15.14
N ALA A 35 7.57 9.54 -15.94
CA ALA A 35 8.22 10.18 -17.08
C ALA A 35 9.41 11.06 -16.63
N MET A 36 9.24 11.86 -15.58
CA MET A 36 10.31 12.70 -15.02
C MET A 36 11.45 11.89 -14.40
N MET A 37 11.15 10.72 -13.83
CA MET A 37 12.15 9.79 -13.28
C MET A 37 12.89 8.98 -14.37
N GLY A 38 12.56 9.19 -15.65
CA GLY A 38 13.24 8.56 -16.77
C GLY A 38 12.67 7.20 -17.17
N GLY A 39 11.39 6.96 -16.88
CA GLY A 39 10.63 5.79 -17.30
C GLY A 39 10.51 4.70 -16.24
N ARG A 40 9.58 3.78 -16.48
CA ARG A 40 9.15 2.73 -15.54
C ARG A 40 10.31 1.98 -14.88
N GLU A 41 11.28 1.48 -15.67
CA GLU A 41 12.37 0.66 -15.14
C GLU A 41 13.28 1.43 -14.16
N LYS A 42 13.57 2.71 -14.45
CA LYS A 42 14.37 3.55 -13.55
C LYS A 42 13.60 3.86 -12.28
N THR A 43 12.31 4.17 -12.41
CA THR A 43 11.43 4.38 -11.26
C THR A 43 11.37 3.14 -10.37
N LEU A 44 11.19 1.95 -10.96
CA LEU A 44 11.16 0.69 -10.20
C LEU A 44 12.50 0.36 -9.55
N ALA A 45 13.62 0.60 -10.23
CA ALA A 45 14.94 0.40 -9.63
C ALA A 45 15.15 1.32 -8.41
N ASP A 46 14.75 2.59 -8.50
CA ASP A 46 14.84 3.54 -7.40
C ASP A 46 13.86 3.18 -6.27
N LEU A 47 12.63 2.77 -6.61
CA LEU A 47 11.63 2.34 -5.63
C LEU A 47 12.06 1.07 -4.88
N ASN A 48 12.62 0.08 -5.58
CA ASN A 48 13.19 -1.11 -4.94
C ASN A 48 14.36 -0.72 -4.03
N GLN A 49 15.27 0.17 -4.46
CA GLN A 49 16.35 0.66 -3.62
C GLN A 49 15.84 1.39 -2.37
N PHE A 50 14.75 2.14 -2.49
CA PHE A 50 14.11 2.85 -1.38
C PHE A 50 13.62 1.88 -0.28
N PHE A 51 13.06 0.73 -0.67
CA PHE A 51 12.65 -0.27 0.32
C PHE A 51 13.81 -1.17 0.79
N ASP A 52 14.73 -1.56 -0.10
CA ASP A 52 15.84 -2.47 0.25
C ASP A 52 16.82 -1.85 1.25
N LYS A 53 16.94 -0.51 1.27
CA LYS A 53 17.77 0.22 2.23
C LYS A 53 17.03 0.60 3.51
N ALA A 54 15.72 0.36 3.60
CA ALA A 54 14.97 0.62 4.82
C ALA A 54 15.35 -0.39 5.91
N PRO A 55 15.48 0.05 7.18
CA PRO A 55 15.73 -0.86 8.28
C PRO A 55 14.52 -1.78 8.49
N SER A 56 14.77 -2.99 9.00
CA SER A 56 13.74 -4.02 9.08
C SER A 56 12.58 -3.71 10.04
N ASP A 57 12.80 -2.80 10.99
CA ASP A 57 11.84 -2.33 11.99
C ASP A 57 11.08 -1.07 11.54
N PHE A 58 11.41 -0.49 10.37
CA PHE A 58 10.75 0.67 9.77
C PHE A 58 10.67 1.94 10.63
N ILE A 59 11.49 2.03 11.69
CA ILE A 59 11.63 3.25 12.50
C ILE A 59 12.28 4.36 11.68
N TRP A 60 12.38 5.56 12.27
CA TRP A 60 12.94 6.76 11.64
C TRP A 60 14.26 6.51 10.88
N ASN A 61 14.27 6.79 9.57
CA ASN A 61 15.42 6.60 8.68
C ASN A 61 15.34 7.48 7.41
N ASP A 62 16.34 7.38 6.52
CA ASP A 62 16.47 8.19 5.30
C ASP A 62 15.73 7.63 4.07
N TYR A 63 15.23 6.40 4.15
CA TYR A 63 14.58 5.66 3.07
C TYR A 63 13.09 5.46 3.39
N TYR A 64 12.53 4.26 3.19
CA TYR A 64 11.16 4.00 3.65
C TYR A 64 11.06 4.07 5.18
N ASN A 65 10.52 5.18 5.68
CA ASN A 65 10.33 5.48 7.10
C ASN A 65 8.84 5.40 7.44
N HIS A 66 8.38 4.25 7.95
CA HIS A 66 6.97 4.09 8.29
C HIS A 66 6.56 4.86 9.55
N ALA A 67 7.50 5.41 10.30
CA ALA A 67 7.20 6.25 11.44
C ALA A 67 6.70 7.66 11.04
N ASN A 68 6.62 7.98 9.74
CA ASN A 68 6.19 9.29 9.26
C ASN A 68 5.37 9.25 7.95
N GLU A 69 4.41 10.17 7.82
CA GLU A 69 3.38 10.19 6.78
C GLU A 69 3.84 10.34 5.32
N PRO A 70 4.89 11.12 4.99
CA PRO A 70 5.21 11.44 3.60
C PRO A 70 5.44 10.23 2.68
N VAL A 71 5.69 9.06 3.27
CA VAL A 71 5.97 7.81 2.55
C VAL A 71 4.86 6.76 2.69
N HIS A 72 3.78 7.02 3.43
CA HIS A 72 2.75 6.01 3.70
C HIS A 72 2.08 5.47 2.43
N HIS A 73 2.02 6.25 1.35
CA HIS A 73 1.45 5.84 0.06
C HIS A 73 2.42 5.05 -0.83
N VAL A 74 3.72 5.10 -0.55
CA VAL A 74 4.79 4.57 -1.42
C VAL A 74 4.69 3.06 -1.69
N PRO A 75 4.31 2.17 -0.74
CA PRO A 75 4.23 0.73 -1.02
C PRO A 75 3.24 0.38 -2.13
N PHE A 76 2.22 1.20 -2.30
CA PHE A 76 1.15 0.95 -3.27
C PHE A 76 1.52 1.41 -4.68
N LEU A 77 2.61 2.16 -4.86
CA LEU A 77 3.11 2.55 -6.18
C LEU A 77 3.50 1.34 -7.03
N PHE A 78 3.88 0.22 -6.42
CA PHE A 78 4.17 -1.01 -7.16
C PHE A 78 2.95 -1.53 -7.95
N ASN A 79 1.72 -1.39 -7.44
CA ASN A 79 0.51 -1.71 -8.21
C ASN A 79 0.40 -0.82 -9.46
N ARG A 80 0.70 0.47 -9.32
CA ARG A 80 0.67 1.46 -10.41
C ARG A 80 1.81 1.29 -11.41
N LEU A 81 2.84 0.53 -11.05
CA LEU A 81 4.01 0.23 -11.88
C LEU A 81 3.99 -1.23 -12.40
N GLY A 82 2.90 -1.97 -12.21
CA GLY A 82 2.75 -3.33 -12.74
C GLY A 82 3.57 -4.40 -12.01
N GLU A 83 3.94 -4.16 -10.75
CA GLU A 83 4.59 -5.17 -9.88
C GLU A 83 3.79 -5.41 -8.58
N PRO A 84 2.50 -5.76 -8.65
CA PRO A 84 1.61 -5.80 -7.48
C PRO A 84 2.07 -6.77 -6.37
N TRP A 85 2.87 -7.78 -6.71
CA TRP A 85 3.47 -8.68 -5.73
C TRP A 85 4.40 -7.96 -4.75
N LEU A 86 5.00 -6.82 -5.14
CA LEU A 86 5.82 -6.00 -4.23
C LEU A 86 4.95 -5.16 -3.29
N THR A 87 3.81 -4.64 -3.74
CA THR A 87 2.81 -4.05 -2.83
C THR A 87 2.42 -5.07 -1.76
N GLN A 88 2.05 -6.28 -2.19
CA GLN A 88 1.64 -7.38 -1.29
C GLN A 88 2.73 -7.72 -0.26
N LYS A 89 3.99 -7.84 -0.70
CA LYS A 89 5.15 -8.06 0.17
C LYS A 89 5.27 -6.94 1.20
N TRP A 90 5.39 -5.70 0.75
CA TRP A 90 5.72 -4.58 1.65
C TRP A 90 4.58 -4.26 2.60
N THR A 91 3.32 -4.25 2.16
CA THR A 91 2.18 -4.00 3.07
C THR A 91 2.13 -5.05 4.19
N ARG A 92 2.41 -6.32 3.89
CA ARG A 92 2.43 -7.39 4.90
C ARG A 92 3.59 -7.28 5.86
N GLU A 93 4.78 -6.95 5.36
CA GLU A 93 5.94 -6.75 6.23
C GLU A 93 5.77 -5.53 7.14
N ILE A 94 5.23 -4.43 6.62
CA ILE A 94 4.94 -3.23 7.41
C ILE A 94 3.89 -3.54 8.49
N CYS A 95 2.73 -4.10 8.14
CA CYS A 95 1.73 -4.50 9.13
C CYS A 95 2.29 -5.43 10.21
N LYS A 96 3.21 -6.34 9.85
CA LYS A 96 3.80 -7.31 10.79
C LYS A 96 4.81 -6.66 11.75
N ARG A 97 5.62 -5.73 11.27
CA ARG A 97 6.82 -5.25 11.97
C ARG A 97 6.67 -3.85 12.56
N ALA A 98 5.77 -3.03 12.02
CA ALA A 98 5.57 -1.66 12.47
C ALA A 98 4.43 -1.49 13.49
N TYR A 99 3.63 -2.55 13.71
CA TYR A 99 2.45 -2.52 14.57
C TYR A 99 2.40 -3.72 15.51
N HIS A 100 2.24 -3.46 16.80
CA HIS A 100 2.18 -4.47 17.86
C HIS A 100 1.12 -4.13 18.91
N ASN A 101 0.49 -5.16 19.47
CA ASN A 101 -0.40 -5.01 20.63
C ASN A 101 0.40 -4.87 21.93
N LYS A 102 1.10 -3.74 22.09
CA LYS A 102 1.97 -3.42 23.24
C LYS A 102 1.96 -1.90 23.50
N VAL A 103 2.41 -1.47 24.68
CA VAL A 103 2.48 -0.05 25.07
C VAL A 103 3.29 0.79 24.07
N TYR A 104 4.45 0.29 23.63
CA TYR A 104 5.26 0.88 22.56
C TYR A 104 5.02 0.14 21.24
N GLY A 105 3.75 0.01 20.89
CA GLY A 105 3.30 -0.83 19.79
C GLY A 105 3.42 -0.22 18.40
N LEU A 106 3.69 1.08 18.30
CA LEU A 106 3.82 1.82 17.05
C LEU A 106 5.26 2.30 16.89
N VAL A 107 5.73 2.34 15.64
CA VAL A 107 7.10 2.78 15.29
C VAL A 107 7.29 4.29 15.27
N GLY A 108 6.20 5.05 15.33
CA GLY A 108 6.17 6.51 15.29
C GLY A 108 4.98 7.08 16.06
N ASN A 109 4.73 8.38 15.86
CA ASN A 109 3.54 9.03 16.39
C ASN A 109 2.27 8.40 15.79
N GLU A 110 1.15 8.46 16.51
CA GLU A 110 -0.12 7.87 16.04
C GLU A 110 -0.86 8.79 15.05
N ASP A 111 -0.60 10.09 15.18
CA ASP A 111 -1.10 11.19 14.35
C ASP A 111 -2.61 11.18 14.15
N LEU A 112 -3.31 11.13 15.28
CA LEU A 112 -4.75 11.35 15.41
C LEU A 112 -5.59 10.39 14.53
N GLY A 113 -5.16 9.14 14.43
CA GLY A 113 -5.81 8.10 13.65
C GLY A 113 -5.13 7.77 12.33
N GLN A 114 -4.16 8.56 11.86
CA GLN A 114 -3.51 8.34 10.57
C GLN A 114 -2.78 6.99 10.51
N MET A 115 -1.93 6.69 11.49
CA MET A 115 -1.22 5.40 11.55
C MET A 115 -2.17 4.23 11.73
N SER A 116 -3.19 4.40 12.58
CA SER A 116 -4.21 3.38 12.83
C SER A 116 -5.05 3.09 11.58
N ALA A 117 -5.46 4.12 10.85
CA ALA A 117 -6.22 3.99 9.61
C ALA A 117 -5.41 3.30 8.52
N TRP A 118 -4.12 3.63 8.39
CA TRP A 118 -3.22 2.95 7.45
C TRP A 118 -3.19 1.44 7.70
N TYR A 119 -3.03 1.02 8.97
CA TYR A 119 -3.05 -0.39 9.35
C TYR A 119 -4.41 -1.03 9.05
N VAL A 120 -5.52 -0.42 9.47
CA VAL A 120 -6.87 -0.96 9.29
C VAL A 120 -7.17 -1.20 7.81
N LEU A 121 -6.89 -0.23 6.94
CA LEU A 121 -7.14 -0.33 5.51
C LEU A 121 -6.21 -1.38 4.87
N SER A 122 -4.90 -1.27 5.09
CA SER A 122 -3.93 -2.19 4.51
C SER A 122 -4.13 -3.64 4.97
N ALA A 123 -4.47 -3.86 6.24
CA ALA A 123 -4.76 -5.18 6.79
C ALA A 123 -6.09 -5.77 6.28
N THR A 124 -7.04 -4.92 5.90
CA THR A 124 -8.32 -5.33 5.30
C THR A 124 -8.15 -5.85 3.88
N GLY A 125 -7.15 -5.33 3.14
CA GLY A 125 -6.86 -5.79 1.79
C GLY A 125 -6.84 -4.70 0.72
N PHE A 126 -7.02 -3.42 1.09
CA PHE A 126 -6.96 -2.31 0.12
C PHE A 126 -6.66 -0.96 0.80
N HIS A 127 -6.05 -0.02 0.07
CA HIS A 127 -5.71 1.31 0.60
C HIS A 127 -5.83 2.41 -0.48
N PRO A 128 -6.37 3.60 -0.17
CA PRO A 128 -6.38 4.73 -1.11
C PRO A 128 -5.00 5.38 -1.21
N VAL A 129 -4.53 5.67 -2.42
CA VAL A 129 -3.25 6.38 -2.65
C VAL A 129 -3.46 7.87 -2.91
N SER A 130 -4.52 8.20 -3.64
CA SER A 130 -4.84 9.54 -4.12
C SER A 130 -6.27 9.88 -3.68
N PRO A 131 -6.49 10.36 -2.44
CA PRO A 131 -7.81 10.81 -2.01
C PRO A 131 -8.36 11.86 -2.98
N GLY A 132 -9.54 11.59 -3.53
CA GLY A 132 -10.12 12.32 -4.68
C GLY A 132 -10.31 11.42 -5.90
N GLU A 133 -9.53 10.34 -6.02
CA GLU A 133 -9.81 9.21 -6.90
C GLU A 133 -10.70 8.18 -6.19
N THR A 134 -11.49 7.43 -6.96
CA THR A 134 -12.29 6.30 -6.45
C THR A 134 -11.49 5.01 -6.32
N ARG A 135 -10.20 5.02 -6.69
CA ARG A 135 -9.35 3.84 -6.76
C ARG A 135 -8.70 3.52 -5.41
N TYR A 136 -8.87 2.28 -4.96
CA TYR A 136 -8.16 1.69 -3.82
C TYR A 136 -7.20 0.62 -4.33
N GLU A 137 -5.92 0.71 -3.98
CA GLU A 137 -4.93 -0.28 -4.34
C GLU A 137 -5.11 -1.55 -3.51
N ILE A 138 -5.24 -2.72 -4.13
CA ILE A 138 -5.36 -3.99 -3.43
C ILE A 138 -4.00 -4.34 -2.79
N THR A 139 -4.04 -4.68 -1.50
CA THR A 139 -2.90 -5.09 -0.69
C THR A 139 -2.93 -6.61 -0.48
N SER A 140 -2.06 -7.13 0.38
CA SER A 140 -2.23 -8.48 0.92
C SER A 140 -2.92 -8.42 2.29
N PRO A 141 -4.13 -9.00 2.44
CA PRO A 141 -4.87 -8.96 3.71
C PRO A 141 -4.14 -9.68 4.84
N VAL A 142 -4.31 -9.20 6.07
CA VAL A 142 -3.79 -9.85 7.28
C VAL A 142 -4.74 -10.94 7.78
N PHE A 143 -6.05 -10.76 7.61
CA PHE A 143 -7.08 -11.69 8.08
C PHE A 143 -7.62 -12.56 6.95
N ASN A 144 -8.21 -13.72 7.30
CA ASN A 144 -8.80 -14.63 6.32
C ASN A 144 -10.14 -14.12 5.78
N LYS A 145 -10.87 -13.33 6.57
CA LYS A 145 -12.16 -12.76 6.18
C LYS A 145 -12.40 -11.45 6.91
N ILE A 146 -12.71 -10.40 6.17
CA ILE A 146 -13.11 -9.10 6.68
C ILE A 146 -14.47 -8.75 6.08
N THR A 147 -15.43 -8.35 6.91
CA THR A 147 -16.74 -7.85 6.45
C THR A 147 -16.93 -6.43 6.94
N ILE A 148 -16.99 -5.50 5.99
CA ILE A 148 -17.30 -4.09 6.23
C ILE A 148 -18.81 -3.92 6.16
N LYS A 149 -19.40 -3.35 7.22
CA LYS A 149 -20.78 -2.87 7.19
C LYS A 149 -20.80 -1.49 6.54
N LEU A 150 -21.53 -1.36 5.45
CA LEU A 150 -21.56 -0.13 4.67
C LEU A 150 -22.65 0.80 5.22
N ASP A 151 -22.40 2.10 5.13
CA ASP A 151 -23.38 3.12 5.56
C ASP A 151 -24.49 3.25 4.50
N PRO A 152 -25.76 2.97 4.83
CA PRO A 152 -26.87 3.05 3.87
C PRO A 152 -27.13 4.45 3.32
N LYS A 153 -26.58 5.51 3.93
CA LYS A 153 -26.64 6.86 3.39
C LYS A 153 -25.73 7.05 2.17
N TYR A 154 -24.61 6.34 2.12
CA TYR A 154 -23.55 6.55 1.14
C TYR A 154 -23.32 5.34 0.21
N ALA A 155 -23.85 4.17 0.58
CA ALA A 155 -23.66 2.92 -0.15
C ALA A 155 -25.00 2.24 -0.46
N LYS A 156 -25.08 1.61 -1.64
CA LYS A 156 -26.25 0.82 -2.07
C LYS A 156 -26.24 -0.57 -1.44
N GLY A 157 -25.06 -1.14 -1.29
CA GLY A 157 -24.84 -2.43 -0.62
C GLY A 157 -24.93 -2.31 0.89
N LYS A 158 -25.28 -3.42 1.56
CA LYS A 158 -25.28 -3.50 3.03
C LYS A 158 -23.90 -3.85 3.59
N THR A 159 -23.17 -4.71 2.88
CA THR A 159 -21.86 -5.20 3.30
C THR A 159 -20.96 -5.41 2.11
N PHE A 160 -19.67 -5.17 2.32
CA PHE A 160 -18.59 -5.58 1.42
C PHE A 160 -17.64 -6.51 2.17
N THR A 161 -17.31 -7.65 1.58
CA THR A 161 -16.47 -8.67 2.22
C THR A 161 -15.21 -8.90 1.41
N VAL A 162 -14.06 -8.93 2.08
CA VAL A 162 -12.79 -9.44 1.53
C VAL A 162 -12.57 -10.84 2.12
N MET A 163 -12.43 -11.85 1.26
CA MET A 163 -12.10 -13.23 1.63
C MET A 163 -10.71 -13.56 1.10
N ALA A 164 -9.80 -13.98 1.97
CA ALA A 164 -8.43 -14.38 1.63
C ALA A 164 -8.26 -15.88 1.89
N ASN A 165 -8.52 -16.68 0.87
CA ASN A 165 -8.41 -18.13 0.92
C ASN A 165 -6.94 -18.54 0.99
N ASN A 166 -6.63 -19.54 1.83
CA ASN A 166 -5.26 -20.00 2.10
C ASN A 166 -4.33 -18.91 2.69
N ASN A 167 -4.85 -17.82 3.25
CA ASN A 167 -4.02 -16.79 3.87
C ASN A 167 -3.28 -17.33 5.10
N SER A 168 -2.00 -17.00 5.21
CA SER A 168 -1.16 -17.36 6.35
C SER A 168 0.03 -16.40 6.45
N PRO A 169 0.86 -16.48 7.50
CA PRO A 169 2.12 -15.73 7.55
C PRO A 169 3.08 -16.04 6.40
N LYS A 170 2.96 -17.23 5.77
CA LYS A 170 3.76 -17.63 4.60
C LYS A 170 3.08 -17.26 3.28
N ASN A 171 1.75 -17.41 3.21
CA ASN A 171 0.98 -17.21 1.98
C ASN A 171 0.52 -15.75 1.91
N LEU A 172 1.39 -14.90 1.39
CA LEU A 172 1.16 -13.46 1.33
C LEU A 172 0.83 -12.94 -0.08
N TYR A 173 1.00 -13.75 -1.12
CA TYR A 173 0.84 -13.30 -2.50
C TYR A 173 -0.50 -13.73 -3.11
N ILE A 174 -1.18 -12.82 -3.78
CA ILE A 174 -2.43 -13.09 -4.49
C ILE A 174 -2.12 -13.86 -5.78
N GLN A 175 -2.69 -15.05 -5.91
CA GLN A 175 -2.58 -15.93 -7.07
C GLN A 175 -3.70 -15.67 -8.08
N SER A 176 -4.90 -15.38 -7.59
CA SER A 176 -6.05 -14.99 -8.41
C SER A 176 -7.07 -14.26 -7.56
N ALA A 177 -7.98 -13.52 -8.21
CA ALA A 177 -9.08 -12.86 -7.54
C ALA A 177 -10.41 -13.08 -8.26
N LYS A 178 -11.51 -13.01 -7.51
CA LYS A 178 -12.87 -12.90 -8.03
C LYS A 178 -13.59 -11.75 -7.35
N LEU A 179 -14.38 -11.01 -8.12
CA LEU A 179 -15.30 -10.01 -7.58
C LEU A 179 -16.72 -10.50 -7.88
N ASN A 180 -17.49 -10.77 -6.83
CA ASN A 180 -18.86 -11.30 -6.93
C ASN A 180 -18.93 -12.57 -7.80
N GLY A 181 -17.99 -13.49 -7.58
CA GLY A 181 -17.88 -14.76 -8.31
C GLY A 181 -17.28 -14.67 -9.72
N LYS A 182 -17.04 -13.47 -10.27
CA LYS A 182 -16.46 -13.28 -11.61
C LYS A 182 -14.95 -13.10 -11.52
N PRO A 183 -14.15 -13.63 -12.47
CA PRO A 183 -12.70 -13.41 -12.50
C PRO A 183 -12.35 -11.92 -12.44
N TYR A 184 -11.38 -11.57 -11.59
CA TYR A 184 -10.95 -10.20 -11.37
C TYR A 184 -9.43 -10.10 -11.52
N GLN A 185 -8.98 -9.30 -12.49
CA GLN A 185 -7.58 -9.22 -12.91
C GLN A 185 -6.94 -7.86 -12.63
N HIS A 186 -7.62 -7.00 -11.87
CA HIS A 186 -7.09 -5.70 -11.46
C HIS A 186 -6.43 -5.79 -10.08
N CYS A 187 -5.31 -5.10 -9.91
CA CYS A 187 -4.62 -4.94 -8.61
C CYS A 187 -5.17 -3.76 -7.79
N PHE A 188 -6.36 -3.27 -8.14
CA PHE A 188 -7.06 -2.21 -7.46
C PHE A 188 -8.55 -2.54 -7.44
N ILE A 189 -9.32 -1.85 -6.61
CA ILE A 189 -10.78 -1.92 -6.57
C ILE A 189 -11.36 -0.50 -6.56
N ASP A 190 -12.47 -0.28 -7.27
CA ASP A 190 -13.12 1.01 -7.31
C ASP A 190 -14.09 1.20 -6.13
N HIS A 191 -14.24 2.44 -5.67
CA HIS A 191 -15.18 2.79 -4.61
C HIS A 191 -16.61 2.34 -4.94
N THR A 192 -17.00 2.39 -6.21
CA THR A 192 -18.32 1.96 -6.67
C THR A 192 -18.54 0.46 -6.50
N ASP A 193 -17.51 -0.36 -6.71
CA ASP A 193 -17.55 -1.81 -6.44
C ASP A 193 -17.73 -2.09 -4.95
N ILE A 194 -17.01 -1.35 -4.09
CA ILE A 194 -17.13 -1.48 -2.62
C ILE A 194 -18.53 -1.06 -2.16
N THR A 195 -19.02 0.10 -2.61
CA THR A 195 -20.31 0.67 -2.17
C THR A 195 -21.52 -0.02 -2.78
N ALA A 196 -21.36 -0.76 -3.88
CA ALA A 196 -22.37 -1.71 -4.36
C ALA A 196 -22.52 -2.92 -3.41
N GLY A 197 -21.52 -3.18 -2.58
CA GLY A 197 -21.44 -4.35 -1.71
C GLY A 197 -21.04 -5.61 -2.47
N GLY A 198 -21.02 -6.73 -1.75
CA GLY A 198 -20.65 -8.03 -2.32
C GLY A 198 -19.35 -8.58 -1.74
N THR A 199 -18.63 -9.38 -2.52
CA THR A 199 -17.43 -10.10 -2.06
C THR A 199 -16.27 -10.02 -3.06
N LEU A 200 -15.11 -9.59 -2.59
CA LEU A 200 -13.81 -9.78 -3.23
C LEU A 200 -13.16 -11.04 -2.62
N GLU A 201 -12.98 -12.06 -3.43
CA GLU A 201 -12.33 -13.32 -3.04
C GLU A 201 -10.92 -13.34 -3.62
N LEU A 202 -9.93 -13.64 -2.78
CA LEU A 202 -8.51 -13.68 -3.11
C LEU A 202 -7.98 -15.08 -2.79
N GLU A 203 -7.31 -15.71 -3.75
CA GLU A 203 -6.56 -16.94 -3.53
C GLU A 203 -5.12 -16.61 -3.19
N MET A 204 -4.65 -16.97 -2.00
CA MET A 204 -3.31 -16.63 -1.51
C MET A 204 -2.31 -17.78 -1.73
N GLY A 205 -1.05 -17.44 -1.95
CA GLY A 205 0.07 -18.36 -2.14
C GLY A 205 1.38 -17.82 -1.57
N ASP A 206 2.40 -18.70 -1.47
CA ASP A 206 3.71 -18.37 -0.87
C ASP A 206 4.74 -17.83 -1.86
N GLN A 207 4.43 -17.86 -3.16
CA GLN A 207 5.26 -17.28 -4.22
C GLN A 207 4.52 -16.17 -4.97
N PRO A 208 5.24 -15.13 -5.46
CA PRO A 208 4.62 -14.06 -6.22
C PRO A 208 4.06 -14.58 -7.54
N ASN A 209 2.78 -14.31 -7.82
CA ASN A 209 2.23 -14.47 -9.17
C ASN A 209 2.52 -13.21 -9.99
N LYS A 210 3.47 -13.30 -10.92
CA LYS A 210 3.85 -12.18 -11.78
C LYS A 210 2.90 -11.89 -12.95
N ASN A 211 1.82 -12.68 -13.08
CA ASN A 211 0.84 -12.56 -14.16
C ASN A 211 -0.51 -11.99 -13.68
N TRP A 212 -0.75 -11.89 -12.37
CA TRP A 212 -2.00 -11.34 -11.84
C TRP A 212 -1.85 -9.84 -11.57
N GLY A 213 -2.87 -9.05 -11.91
CA GLY A 213 -2.92 -7.63 -11.54
C GLY A 213 -1.96 -6.72 -12.31
N ILE A 214 -1.47 -7.14 -13.48
CA ILE A 214 -0.51 -6.39 -14.31
C ILE A 214 -1.18 -5.47 -15.36
N ASN A 215 -2.50 -5.34 -15.31
CA ASN A 215 -3.31 -4.56 -16.26
C ASN A 215 -3.63 -3.15 -15.77
#